data_AF-A0A7J2H789-F1
#
_entry.id   AF-A0A7J2H789-F1
#
_cell.length_a   1.000
_cell.length_b   1.000
_cell.length_c   1.000
_cell.angle_alpha   90.00
_cell.angle_beta   90.00
_cell.angle_gamma   90.00
#
_symmetry.space_group_name_H-M   'P 1'
#
loop_
_entity.id
_entity.type
_entity.pdbx_description
1 polymer ?
#
loop_
_entity_poly.entity_id
_entity_poly.type
_entity_poly.pdbx_seq_one_letter_code
_entity_poly.pdbx_strand_id
1 'polypeptide(L)'
;MINVVLNAKQLDGGWGDCESTAQAVLVLEWLGTRVPEDSIEYLLACYRGKGFASNPVSGEVGLEETFYALWALRELELLGEIDAGKVEAYLKSRLRNSSSLYELYYSYMGLRLLGYHYNVSGRLREYYRLDGGFAETPRTLESDPYATLMGIELAKLTGFDLSPKTLEYARRIEDPAVKALVLDLLGRLSEEGARALASEILAGRFGFWEVYALKVLSEYTFSLSIVIEPRAVVYEIPKVVSLEAYSLLGERLNASYASRFYGNGTLAVRVEAGGIERKLRFQVEQLGRMEVYATIASEKGLLNVTVYVSPSSADPEVVVVLAGKEHKAVRFREDAYRAVVEHGLRGRFP
;
A
#
# COMPACT_ATOMS: atom_id res chain seq x y z
N MET A 1 -2.39 10.35 5.54
CA MET A 1 -1.11 10.25 6.25
C MET A 1 -0.55 11.63 6.59
N ILE A 2 -0.34 12.52 5.61
CA ILE A 2 0.19 13.89 5.82
C ILE A 2 -0.53 14.67 6.94
N ASN A 3 -1.88 14.78 6.89
CA ASN A 3 -2.62 15.51 7.92
C ASN A 3 -2.48 14.90 9.34
N VAL A 4 -2.24 13.59 9.44
CA VAL A 4 -2.04 12.93 10.75
C VAL A 4 -0.69 13.36 11.33
N VAL A 5 0.36 13.37 10.52
CA VAL A 5 1.69 13.83 10.94
C VAL A 5 1.64 15.31 11.31
N LEU A 6 1.12 16.18 10.44
CA LEU A 6 1.05 17.62 10.70
C LEU A 6 0.22 17.99 11.93
N ASN A 7 -0.89 17.29 12.19
CA ASN A 7 -1.74 17.55 13.36
C ASN A 7 -1.11 17.09 14.69
N ALA A 8 -0.09 16.23 14.65
CA ALA A 8 0.63 15.79 15.84
C ALA A 8 1.77 16.76 16.25
N LYS A 9 2.03 17.78 15.44
CA LYS A 9 3.04 18.80 15.70
C LYS A 9 2.67 19.67 16.89
N GLN A 10 3.63 19.94 17.77
CA GLN A 10 3.47 20.84 18.90
C GLN A 10 3.79 22.29 18.51
N LEU A 11 3.39 23.23 19.37
CA LEU A 11 3.55 24.68 19.13
C LEU A 11 5.01 25.14 19.11
N ASP A 12 5.93 24.34 19.64
CA ASP A 12 7.37 24.62 19.68
C ASP A 12 8.10 24.25 18.38
N GLY A 13 7.38 23.77 17.37
CA GLY A 13 7.96 23.33 16.10
C GLY A 13 8.28 21.83 16.05
N GLY A 14 8.28 21.14 17.19
CA GLY A 14 8.67 19.73 17.30
C GLY A 14 7.49 18.75 17.37
N TRP A 15 7.83 17.45 17.41
CA TRP A 15 6.91 16.33 17.68
C TRP A 15 7.14 15.71 19.06
N GLY A 16 7.55 16.52 20.04
CA GLY A 16 7.85 16.11 21.42
C GLY A 16 9.35 16.14 21.72
N ASP A 17 10.12 15.25 21.12
CA ASP A 17 11.58 15.19 21.26
C ASP A 17 12.29 15.28 19.91
N CYS A 18 13.62 15.36 19.95
CA CYS A 18 14.47 15.48 18.76
C CYS A 18 14.36 14.25 17.86
N GLU A 19 14.24 13.05 18.44
CA GLU A 19 14.04 11.79 17.71
C GLU A 19 12.75 11.83 16.90
N SER A 20 11.62 12.06 17.58
CA SER A 20 10.29 12.11 16.98
C SER A 20 10.19 13.22 15.93
N THR A 21 10.84 14.36 16.18
CA THR A 21 10.91 15.45 15.20
C THR A 21 11.70 15.04 13.96
N ALA A 22 12.84 14.36 14.12
CA ALA A 22 13.64 13.89 13.00
C ALA A 22 12.91 12.81 12.18
N GLN A 23 12.23 11.88 12.87
CA GLN A 23 11.36 10.88 12.24
C GLN A 23 10.20 11.54 11.47
N ALA A 24 9.56 12.56 12.03
CA ALA A 24 8.50 13.30 11.35
C ALA A 24 9.03 14.02 10.10
N VAL A 25 10.21 14.64 10.18
CA VAL A 25 10.89 15.26 9.02
C VAL A 25 11.15 14.23 7.92
N LEU A 26 11.71 13.08 8.26
CA LEU A 26 11.94 11.98 7.30
C LEU A 26 10.63 11.54 6.63
N VAL A 27 9.57 11.34 7.43
CA VAL A 27 8.26 10.94 6.90
C VAL A 27 7.68 11.99 5.96
N LEU A 28 7.78 13.28 6.30
CA LEU A 28 7.29 14.37 5.45
C LEU A 28 8.07 14.42 4.12
N GLU A 29 9.39 14.25 4.17
CA GLU A 29 10.24 14.18 2.99
C GLU A 29 9.84 12.99 2.10
N TRP A 30 9.65 11.80 2.68
CA TRP A 30 9.22 10.61 1.94
C TRP A 30 7.81 10.71 1.35
N LEU A 31 6.94 11.53 1.95
CA LEU A 31 5.61 11.83 1.43
C LEU A 31 5.64 12.90 0.33
N GLY A 32 6.81 13.46 -0.01
CA GLY A 32 6.96 14.51 -1.01
C GLY A 32 6.28 15.82 -0.61
N THR A 33 6.14 16.08 0.69
CA THR A 33 5.54 17.31 1.20
C THR A 33 6.60 18.24 1.79
N ARG A 34 6.33 19.55 1.75
CA ARG A 34 7.21 20.54 2.35
C ARG A 34 7.37 20.27 3.85
N VAL A 35 8.62 20.11 4.28
CA VAL A 35 9.00 20.09 5.69
C VAL A 35 8.90 21.52 6.25
N PRO A 36 8.19 21.73 7.38
CA PRO A 36 8.12 23.05 8.01
C PRO A 36 9.49 23.54 8.50
N GLU A 37 9.79 24.82 8.27
CA GLU A 37 11.08 25.44 8.61
C GLU A 37 11.37 25.42 10.11
N ASP A 38 10.36 25.68 10.94
CA ASP A 38 10.43 25.62 12.40
C ASP A 38 10.74 24.21 12.94
N SER A 39 10.40 23.15 12.19
CA SER A 39 10.82 21.78 12.53
C SER A 39 12.32 21.57 12.32
N ILE A 40 12.87 22.18 11.27
CA ILE A 40 14.32 22.14 10.98
C ILE A 40 15.06 22.97 12.03
N GLU A 41 14.53 24.15 12.38
CA GLU A 41 15.06 24.98 13.47
C GLU A 41 15.06 24.23 14.80
N TYR A 42 13.99 23.50 15.12
CA TYR A 42 13.92 22.66 16.32
C TYR A 42 15.03 21.59 16.32
N LEU A 43 15.22 20.88 15.21
CA LEU A 43 16.29 19.87 15.09
C LEU A 43 17.68 20.49 15.29
N LEU A 44 17.97 21.61 14.63
CA LEU A 44 19.25 22.30 14.78
C LEU A 44 19.43 22.86 16.21
N ALA A 45 18.34 23.28 16.86
CA ALA A 45 18.36 23.72 18.24
C ALA A 45 18.65 22.57 19.24
N CYS A 46 18.49 21.31 18.86
CA CYS A 46 18.91 20.14 19.65
C CYS A 46 20.41 19.83 19.53
N TYR A 47 21.13 20.44 18.56
CA TYR A 47 22.55 20.19 18.36
C TYR A 47 23.42 20.77 19.49
N ARG A 48 24.41 20.01 19.96
CA ARG A 48 25.31 20.37 21.07
C ARG A 48 26.78 20.38 20.67
N GLY A 49 27.07 20.62 19.40
CA GLY A 49 28.44 20.68 18.88
C GLY A 49 29.11 19.32 18.67
N LYS A 50 28.57 18.21 19.22
CA LYS A 50 29.12 16.85 19.05
C LYS A 50 28.07 15.77 18.75
N GLY A 51 26.80 16.15 18.73
CA GLY A 51 25.64 15.28 18.55
C GLY A 51 24.38 16.02 18.98
N PHE A 52 23.26 15.31 19.04
CA PHE A 52 21.94 15.88 19.32
C PHE A 52 21.43 15.43 20.69
N ALA A 53 20.76 16.34 21.38
CA ALA A 53 20.08 16.10 22.65
C ALA A 53 18.60 15.74 22.43
N SER A 54 17.94 15.22 23.46
CA SER A 54 16.52 14.88 23.43
C SER A 54 15.59 16.05 23.11
N ASN A 55 15.98 17.29 23.43
CA ASN A 55 15.21 18.50 23.11
C ASN A 55 16.11 19.75 23.16
N PRO A 56 15.62 20.93 22.71
CA PRO A 56 16.43 22.15 22.63
C PRO A 56 16.94 22.69 23.96
N VAL A 57 16.38 22.28 25.10
CA VAL A 57 16.83 22.73 26.44
C VAL A 57 17.72 21.71 27.14
N SER A 58 17.69 20.44 26.73
CA SER A 58 18.52 19.37 27.29
C SER A 58 19.99 19.55 26.91
N GLY A 59 20.90 19.31 27.86
CA GLY A 59 22.34 19.40 27.64
C GLY A 59 23.01 18.08 27.25
N GLU A 60 22.36 16.94 27.48
CA GLU A 60 22.95 15.62 27.27
C GLU A 60 22.73 15.14 25.83
N VAL A 61 23.78 14.64 25.21
CA VAL A 61 23.76 14.12 23.83
C VAL A 61 23.37 12.64 23.85
N GLY A 62 22.30 12.31 23.15
CA GLY A 62 21.81 10.95 22.97
C GLY A 62 22.21 10.35 21.61
N LEU A 63 22.40 9.04 21.58
CA LEU A 63 22.84 8.32 20.39
C LEU A 63 21.74 8.20 19.34
N GLU A 64 20.52 7.91 19.79
CA GLU A 64 19.35 7.70 18.95
C GLU A 64 18.93 9.01 18.29
N GLU A 65 18.84 10.10 19.08
CA GLU A 65 18.59 11.44 18.56
C GLU A 65 19.66 11.87 17.58
N THR A 66 20.94 11.57 17.87
CA THR A 66 22.04 11.88 16.94
C THR A 66 21.88 11.11 15.64
N PHE A 67 21.51 9.83 15.68
CA PHE A 67 21.32 9.03 14.47
C PHE A 67 20.17 9.56 13.62
N TYR A 68 18.98 9.73 14.19
CA TYR A 68 17.81 10.18 13.42
C TYR A 68 17.98 11.61 12.91
N ALA A 69 18.55 12.53 13.71
CA ALA A 69 18.84 13.89 13.26
C ALA A 69 19.86 13.91 12.12
N LEU A 70 20.93 13.09 12.19
CA LEU A 70 21.87 12.95 11.07
C LEU A 70 21.20 12.41 9.82
N TRP A 71 20.28 11.46 9.95
CA TRP A 71 19.55 10.92 8.82
C TRP A 71 18.65 11.99 8.19
N ALA A 72 17.84 12.68 9.00
CA ALA A 72 16.98 13.77 8.54
C ALA A 72 17.78 14.87 7.83
N LEU A 73 18.88 15.34 8.44
CA LEU A 73 19.74 16.36 7.83
C LEU A 73 20.41 15.87 6.55
N ARG A 74 20.71 14.57 6.42
CA ARG A 74 21.25 14.02 5.18
C ARG A 74 20.22 14.04 4.05
N GLU A 75 18.99 13.60 4.31
CA GLU A 75 17.91 13.61 3.30
C GLU A 75 17.59 15.05 2.86
N LEU A 76 17.69 16.02 3.77
CA LEU A 76 17.49 17.44 3.47
C LEU A 76 18.73 18.15 2.88
N GLU A 77 19.85 17.45 2.69
CA GLU A 77 21.14 18.03 2.24
C GLU A 77 21.72 19.11 3.19
N LEU A 78 21.39 19.05 4.49
CA LEU A 78 21.77 20.00 5.54
C LEU A 78 22.88 19.49 6.49
N LEU A 79 23.63 18.46 6.10
CA LEU A 79 24.78 18.00 6.90
C LEU A 79 25.88 19.07 7.07
N GLY A 80 25.89 20.12 6.25
CA GLY A 80 26.79 21.27 6.39
C GLY A 80 26.56 22.12 7.64
N GLU A 81 25.39 21.99 8.28
CA GLU A 81 25.01 22.76 9.48
C GLU A 81 25.66 22.24 10.78
N ILE A 82 26.40 21.13 10.71
CA ILE A 82 27.03 20.49 11.87
C ILE A 82 28.55 20.35 11.70
N ASP A 83 29.25 20.32 12.83
CA ASP A 83 30.67 19.97 12.88
C ASP A 83 30.83 18.44 12.76
N ALA A 84 30.95 17.96 11.52
CA ALA A 84 31.09 16.54 11.21
C ALA A 84 32.26 15.87 11.93
N GLY A 85 33.37 16.59 12.15
CA GLY A 85 34.55 16.06 12.85
C GLY A 85 34.28 15.80 14.33
N LYS A 86 33.57 16.69 15.02
CA LYS A 86 33.18 16.48 16.42
C LYS A 86 32.13 15.37 16.56
N VAL A 87 31.18 15.29 15.64
CA VAL A 87 30.18 14.23 15.62
C VAL A 87 30.82 12.87 15.34
N GLU A 88 31.75 12.78 14.38
CA GLU A 88 32.53 11.58 14.14
C GLU A 88 33.27 11.14 15.40
N ALA A 89 33.98 12.05 16.08
CA ALA A 89 34.72 11.73 17.30
C ALA A 89 33.82 11.18 18.41
N TYR A 90 32.62 11.75 18.59
CA TYR A 90 31.62 11.25 19.53
C TYR A 90 31.15 9.84 19.15
N LEU A 91 30.66 9.65 17.92
CA LEU A 91 30.13 8.37 17.45
C LEU A 91 31.19 7.27 17.45
N LYS A 92 32.44 7.60 17.10
CA LYS A 92 33.56 6.65 17.16
C LYS A 92 33.87 6.19 18.58
N SER A 93 33.76 7.09 19.57
CA SER A 93 33.92 6.74 20.97
C SER A 93 32.78 5.81 21.44
N ARG A 94 31.54 6.13 21.06
CA ARG A 94 30.37 5.29 21.35
C ARG A 94 30.45 3.93 20.65
N LEU A 95 30.89 3.88 19.41
CA LEU A 95 31.11 2.64 18.65
C LEU A 95 32.13 1.71 19.32
N ARG A 96 33.13 2.24 20.02
CA ARG A 96 34.13 1.42 20.73
C ARG A 96 33.58 0.85 22.04
N ASN A 97 32.70 1.60 22.70
CA ASN A 97 32.22 1.32 24.05
C ASN A 97 30.77 0.81 24.08
N SER A 98 30.16 0.52 22.94
CA SER A 98 28.74 0.16 22.90
C SER A 98 28.46 -1.11 23.70
N SER A 99 27.35 -1.13 24.42
CA SER A 99 26.95 -2.23 25.31
C SER A 99 25.72 -2.98 24.81
N SER A 100 24.99 -2.38 23.87
CA SER A 100 23.85 -2.98 23.17
C SER A 100 24.03 -2.93 21.65
N LEU A 101 23.19 -3.68 20.95
CA LEU A 101 23.12 -3.68 19.49
C LEU A 101 22.58 -2.34 18.98
N TYR A 102 21.63 -1.72 19.69
CA TYR A 102 21.12 -0.38 19.36
C TYR A 102 22.24 0.66 19.36
N GLU A 103 23.07 0.67 20.40
CA GLU A 103 24.21 1.59 20.47
C GLU A 103 25.25 1.30 19.38
N LEU A 104 25.49 0.02 19.06
CA LEU A 104 26.37 -0.38 17.97
C LEU A 104 25.83 0.13 16.62
N TYR A 105 24.53 -0.08 16.39
CA TYR A 105 23.83 0.29 15.17
C TYR A 105 23.80 1.81 14.97
N TYR A 106 23.29 2.58 15.92
CA TYR A 106 23.21 4.04 15.80
C TYR A 106 24.59 4.69 15.66
N SER A 107 25.59 4.19 16.39
CA SER A 107 26.97 4.68 16.22
C SER A 107 27.53 4.39 14.83
N TYR A 108 27.33 3.16 14.34
CA TYR A 108 27.84 2.73 13.04
C TYR A 108 27.15 3.45 11.88
N MET A 109 25.82 3.48 11.91
CA MET A 109 25.02 4.10 10.87
C MET A 109 25.20 5.62 10.87
N GLY A 110 25.29 6.27 12.03
CA GLY A 110 25.66 7.69 12.11
C GLY A 110 27.02 7.99 11.45
N LEU A 111 28.05 7.17 11.70
CA LEU A 111 29.35 7.30 11.05
C LEU A 111 29.25 7.09 9.54
N ARG A 112 28.43 6.13 9.10
CA ARG A 112 28.19 5.87 7.68
C ARG A 112 27.43 7.00 6.99
N LEU A 113 26.51 7.67 7.68
CA LEU A 113 25.83 8.87 7.19
C LEU A 113 26.83 10.00 6.91
N LEU A 114 27.88 10.09 7.73
CA LEU A 114 29.01 11.02 7.56
C LEU A 114 30.09 10.53 6.56
N GLY A 115 29.90 9.37 5.92
CA GLY A 115 30.83 8.82 4.92
C GLY A 115 31.98 7.97 5.48
N TYR A 116 31.94 7.59 6.76
CA TYR A 116 32.96 6.75 7.38
C TYR A 116 32.54 5.28 7.45
N HIS A 117 33.50 4.39 7.27
CA HIS A 117 33.28 2.95 7.30
C HIS A 117 34.19 2.28 8.33
N TYR A 118 33.61 1.40 9.14
CA TYR A 118 34.32 0.61 10.15
C TYR A 118 33.97 -0.87 9.98
N ASN A 119 34.81 -1.77 10.51
CA ASN A 119 34.46 -3.18 10.57
C ASN A 119 33.95 -3.51 11.97
N VAL A 120 32.67 -3.88 12.08
CA VAL A 120 32.03 -4.28 13.34
C VAL A 120 31.60 -5.76 13.37
N SER A 121 31.96 -6.54 12.35
CA SER A 121 31.56 -7.96 12.22
C SER A 121 31.88 -8.82 13.45
N GLY A 122 33.07 -8.61 14.06
CA GLY A 122 33.49 -9.31 15.26
C GLY A 122 32.58 -9.03 16.46
N ARG A 123 32.19 -7.76 16.66
CA ARG A 123 31.27 -7.35 17.72
C ARG A 123 29.84 -7.80 17.44
N LEU A 124 29.42 -7.72 16.18
CA LEU A 124 28.08 -8.13 15.75
C LEU A 124 27.79 -9.59 16.10
N ARG A 125 28.81 -10.47 16.05
CA ARG A 125 28.70 -11.88 16.45
C ARG A 125 28.18 -12.08 17.87
N GLU A 126 28.52 -11.18 18.80
CA GLU A 126 28.12 -11.29 20.21
C GLU A 126 26.60 -11.17 20.41
N TYR A 127 25.91 -10.52 19.46
CA TYR A 127 24.47 -10.30 19.49
C TYR A 127 23.69 -11.36 18.70
N TYR A 128 24.35 -12.12 17.83
CA TYR A 128 23.70 -13.13 16.99
C TYR A 128 23.33 -14.39 17.78
N ARG A 129 22.18 -15.00 17.47
CA ARG A 129 21.64 -16.14 18.23
C ARG A 129 21.48 -17.39 17.36
N LEU A 130 21.39 -18.53 18.05
CA LEU A 130 21.30 -19.85 17.41
C LEU A 130 19.98 -20.08 16.66
N ASP A 131 18.96 -19.27 16.93
CA ASP A 131 17.67 -19.27 16.23
C ASP A 131 17.69 -18.41 14.95
N GLY A 132 18.81 -17.73 14.67
CA GLY A 132 19.01 -16.89 13.48
C GLY A 132 18.65 -15.41 13.67
N GLY A 133 18.15 -15.01 14.84
CA GLY A 133 17.90 -13.61 15.17
C GLY A 133 19.09 -12.93 15.86
N PHE A 134 18.89 -11.65 16.21
CA PHE A 134 19.81 -10.89 17.05
C PHE A 134 19.12 -10.48 18.35
N ALA A 135 19.90 -10.44 19.43
CA ALA A 135 19.44 -9.95 20.71
C ALA A 135 19.95 -8.52 20.98
N GLU A 136 19.26 -7.79 21.84
CA GLU A 136 19.64 -6.42 22.23
C GLU A 136 21.02 -6.35 22.91
N THR A 137 21.32 -7.28 23.82
CA THR A 137 22.60 -7.31 24.55
C THR A 137 23.31 -8.64 24.36
N PRO A 138 24.64 -8.72 24.53
CA PRO A 138 25.37 -9.99 24.39
C PRO A 138 24.91 -11.09 25.36
N ARG A 139 24.31 -10.70 26.50
CA ARG A 139 23.87 -11.64 27.55
C ARG A 139 22.43 -12.11 27.39
N THR A 140 21.61 -11.37 26.63
CA THR A 140 20.21 -11.74 26.39
C THR A 140 20.16 -12.98 25.49
N LEU A 141 19.47 -14.04 25.92
CA LEU A 141 19.40 -15.30 25.14
C LEU A 141 18.38 -15.23 23.99
N GLU A 142 17.33 -14.45 24.18
CA GLU A 142 16.24 -14.30 23.23
C GLU A 142 16.56 -13.26 22.17
N SER A 143 16.17 -13.56 20.94
CA SER A 143 16.26 -12.64 19.82
C SER A 143 15.09 -11.66 19.83
N ASP A 144 15.38 -10.40 19.54
CA ASP A 144 14.41 -9.33 19.43
C ASP A 144 14.21 -8.93 17.94
N PRO A 145 12.97 -8.67 17.48
CA PRO A 145 12.72 -8.32 16.08
C PRO A 145 13.43 -7.05 15.60
N TYR A 146 13.48 -6.00 16.42
CA TYR A 146 14.12 -4.72 16.08
C TYR A 146 15.65 -4.84 16.09
N ALA A 147 16.19 -5.52 17.10
CA ALA A 147 17.59 -5.93 17.13
C ALA A 147 17.94 -6.77 15.90
N THR A 148 17.06 -7.67 15.47
CA THR A 148 17.26 -8.50 14.27
C THR A 148 17.29 -7.67 12.99
N LEU A 149 16.38 -6.73 12.83
CA LEU A 149 16.38 -5.77 11.72
C LEU A 149 17.73 -5.03 11.64
N MET A 150 18.14 -4.40 12.74
CA MET A 150 19.39 -3.65 12.82
C MET A 150 20.63 -4.53 12.60
N GLY A 151 20.63 -5.73 13.19
CA GLY A 151 21.73 -6.68 13.08
C GLY A 151 21.92 -7.20 11.65
N ILE A 152 20.83 -7.48 10.93
CA ILE A 152 20.88 -7.90 9.53
C ILE A 152 21.38 -6.76 8.64
N GLU A 153 20.94 -5.52 8.89
CA GLU A 153 21.45 -4.37 8.14
C GLU A 153 22.97 -4.22 8.34
N LEU A 154 23.46 -4.26 9.58
CA LEU A 154 24.91 -4.25 9.84
C LEU A 154 25.62 -5.45 9.21
N ALA A 155 24.99 -6.62 9.18
CA ALA A 155 25.58 -7.81 8.59
C ALA A 155 25.81 -7.65 7.09
N LYS A 156 24.83 -7.11 6.36
CA LYS A 156 24.96 -6.80 4.93
C LYS A 156 26.09 -5.82 4.65
N LEU A 157 26.24 -4.82 5.52
CA LEU A 157 27.24 -3.76 5.36
C LEU A 157 28.66 -4.20 5.71
N THR A 158 28.80 -5.18 6.61
CA THR A 158 30.10 -5.64 7.11
C THR A 158 30.54 -7.00 6.57
N GLY A 159 29.69 -7.66 5.76
CA GLY A 159 29.94 -9.00 5.26
C GLY A 159 29.87 -10.09 6.34
N PHE A 160 29.10 -9.86 7.41
CA PHE A 160 28.86 -10.89 8.42
C PHE A 160 27.95 -11.98 7.83
N ASP A 161 28.37 -13.23 7.99
CA ASP A 161 27.67 -14.38 7.43
C ASP A 161 26.43 -14.74 8.28
N LEU A 162 25.25 -14.63 7.66
CA LEU A 162 23.97 -14.95 8.28
C LEU A 162 23.62 -16.41 7.99
N SER A 163 23.20 -17.14 9.01
CA SER A 163 22.83 -18.54 8.83
C SER A 163 21.45 -18.67 8.15
N PRO A 164 21.13 -19.81 7.51
CA PRO A 164 19.80 -20.03 6.92
C PRO A 164 18.64 -19.86 7.91
N LYS A 165 18.89 -20.03 9.21
CA LYS A 165 17.91 -19.81 10.27
C LYS A 165 17.44 -18.37 10.38
N THR A 166 18.21 -17.38 9.92
CA THR A 166 17.78 -15.98 9.89
C THR A 166 16.50 -15.81 9.06
N LEU A 167 16.37 -16.53 7.96
CA LEU A 167 15.14 -16.52 7.16
C LEU A 167 13.97 -17.19 7.89
N GLU A 168 14.22 -18.26 8.65
CA GLU A 168 13.20 -18.92 9.47
C GLU A 168 12.73 -18.03 10.62
N TYR A 169 13.64 -17.27 11.24
CA TYR A 169 13.30 -16.25 12.23
C TYR A 169 12.48 -15.13 11.59
N ALA A 170 12.93 -14.56 10.47
CA ALA A 170 12.25 -13.48 9.76
C ALA A 170 10.77 -13.81 9.45
N ARG A 171 10.49 -15.05 9.02
CA ARG A 171 9.12 -15.51 8.72
C ARG A 171 8.21 -15.57 9.95
N ARG A 172 8.76 -15.64 11.16
CA ARG A 172 8.03 -15.72 12.43
C ARG A 172 7.83 -14.37 13.11
N ILE A 173 8.47 -13.30 12.62
CA ILE A 173 8.24 -11.94 13.14
C ILE A 173 6.76 -11.59 12.99
N GLU A 174 6.14 -11.16 14.09
CA GLU A 174 4.73 -10.80 14.16
C GLU A 174 4.46 -9.38 13.64
N ASP A 175 5.35 -8.44 13.96
CA ASP A 175 5.28 -7.06 13.47
C ASP A 175 5.44 -7.02 11.94
N PRO A 176 4.41 -6.63 11.17
CA PRO A 176 4.44 -6.69 9.71
C PRO A 176 5.42 -5.68 9.10
N ALA A 177 5.68 -4.55 9.75
CA ALA A 177 6.63 -3.54 9.28
C ALA A 177 8.05 -4.05 9.44
N VAL A 178 8.40 -4.55 10.63
CA VAL A 178 9.73 -5.12 10.88
C VAL A 178 9.96 -6.36 9.99
N LYS A 179 8.95 -7.20 9.83
CA LYS A 179 9.00 -8.38 8.94
C LYS A 179 9.27 -8.00 7.49
N ALA A 180 8.59 -6.97 6.97
CA ALA A 180 8.80 -6.49 5.61
C ALA A 180 10.25 -6.03 5.40
N LEU A 181 10.76 -5.20 6.31
CA LEU A 181 12.11 -4.66 6.24
C LEU A 181 13.18 -5.76 6.36
N VAL A 182 13.00 -6.73 7.25
CA VAL A 182 13.92 -7.87 7.37
C VAL A 182 13.92 -8.73 6.11
N LEU A 183 12.75 -9.05 5.55
CA LEU A 183 12.66 -9.88 4.35
C LEU A 183 13.23 -9.18 3.11
N ASP A 184 13.03 -7.87 3.00
CA ASP A 184 13.65 -7.01 1.99
C ASP A 184 15.18 -7.06 2.10
N LEU A 185 15.72 -6.79 3.29
CA LEU A 185 17.16 -6.84 3.52
C LEU A 185 17.76 -8.20 3.15
N LEU A 186 17.08 -9.30 3.44
CA LEU A 186 17.54 -10.64 3.06
C LEU A 186 17.43 -10.95 1.55
N GLY A 187 16.78 -10.10 0.76
CA GLY A 187 16.48 -10.38 -0.65
C GLY A 187 15.51 -11.56 -0.79
N ARG A 188 14.53 -11.64 0.11
CA ARG A 188 13.56 -12.75 0.23
C ARG A 188 12.11 -12.29 0.22
N LEU A 189 11.88 -10.99 -0.01
CA LEU A 189 10.56 -10.43 -0.20
C LEU A 189 10.08 -10.68 -1.64
N SER A 190 8.92 -11.33 -1.79
CA SER A 190 8.25 -11.49 -3.09
C SER A 190 7.20 -10.40 -3.30
N GLU A 191 6.80 -10.14 -4.54
CA GLU A 191 5.71 -9.19 -4.83
C GLU A 191 4.39 -9.55 -4.12
N GLU A 192 4.08 -10.85 -4.04
CA GLU A 192 2.91 -11.36 -3.30
C GLU A 192 3.02 -11.09 -1.80
N GLY A 193 4.19 -11.37 -1.21
CA GLY A 193 4.46 -11.08 0.20
C GLY A 193 4.44 -9.59 0.51
N ALA A 194 5.01 -8.77 -0.37
CA ALA A 194 5.01 -7.31 -0.26
C ALA A 194 3.58 -6.75 -0.25
N ARG A 195 2.70 -7.26 -1.11
CA ARG A 195 1.27 -6.86 -1.13
C ARG A 195 0.53 -7.26 0.14
N ALA A 196 0.75 -8.47 0.64
CA ALA A 196 0.11 -8.95 1.86
C ALA A 196 0.52 -8.09 3.06
N LEU A 197 1.82 -7.85 3.23
CA LEU A 197 2.36 -7.03 4.31
C LEU A 197 1.92 -5.56 4.18
N ALA A 198 1.93 -4.99 2.98
CA ALA A 198 1.43 -3.64 2.76
C ALA A 198 -0.05 -3.51 3.18
N SER A 199 -0.88 -4.51 2.87
CA SER A 199 -2.30 -4.51 3.24
C SER A 199 -2.48 -4.59 4.76
N GLU A 200 -1.68 -5.42 5.44
CA GLU A 200 -1.69 -5.55 6.90
C GLU A 200 -1.26 -4.26 7.59
N ILE A 201 -0.16 -3.64 7.13
CA ILE A 201 0.34 -2.36 7.65
C ILE A 201 -0.69 -1.24 7.44
N LEU A 202 -1.28 -1.15 6.25
CA LEU A 202 -2.29 -0.12 5.93
C LEU A 202 -3.59 -0.27 6.74
N ALA A 203 -3.89 -1.47 7.25
CA ALA A 203 -5.04 -1.72 8.12
C ALA A 203 -4.75 -1.41 9.61
N GLY A 204 -3.48 -1.27 9.98
CA GLY A 204 -3.03 -1.03 11.34
C GLY A 204 -2.94 0.46 11.71
N ARG A 205 -2.15 0.73 12.75
CA ARG A 205 -1.75 2.09 13.14
C ARG A 205 -0.45 2.46 12.44
N PHE A 206 -0.27 3.76 12.17
CA PHE A 206 0.94 4.27 11.52
C PHE A 206 1.89 4.87 12.54
N GLY A 207 3.07 4.28 12.69
CA GLY A 207 4.26 4.87 13.29
C GLY A 207 5.38 5.02 12.25
N PHE A 208 6.58 5.40 12.72
CA PHE A 208 7.74 5.60 11.85
C PHE A 208 8.10 4.33 11.06
N TRP A 209 8.16 3.18 11.74
CA TRP A 209 8.54 1.91 11.11
C TRP A 209 7.54 1.42 10.07
N GLU A 210 6.24 1.64 10.28
CA GLU A 210 5.21 1.32 9.29
C GLU A 210 5.35 2.18 8.03
N VAL A 211 5.60 3.48 8.19
CA VAL A 211 5.81 4.37 7.04
C VAL A 211 7.10 4.00 6.31
N TYR A 212 8.18 3.72 7.05
CA TYR A 212 9.44 3.28 6.45
C TYR A 212 9.29 1.95 5.70
N ALA A 213 8.56 0.98 6.27
CA ALA A 213 8.23 -0.27 5.60
C ALA A 213 7.41 -0.01 4.32
N LEU A 214 6.39 0.85 4.35
CA LEU A 214 5.62 1.19 3.14
C LEU A 214 6.46 1.89 2.06
N LYS A 215 7.45 2.70 2.46
CA LYS A 215 8.44 3.27 1.54
C LYS A 215 9.19 2.16 0.80
N VAL A 216 9.78 1.20 1.54
CA VAL A 216 10.51 0.06 0.96
C VAL A 216 9.61 -0.83 0.12
N LEU A 217 8.42 -1.15 0.63
CA LEU A 217 7.43 -1.96 -0.09
C LEU A 217 6.98 -1.32 -1.40
N SER A 218 7.07 0.00 -1.55
CA SER A 218 6.73 0.70 -2.80
C SER A 218 7.63 0.31 -3.97
N GLU A 219 8.79 -0.30 -3.73
CA GLU A 219 9.66 -0.88 -4.78
C GLU A 219 9.12 -2.19 -5.36
N TYR A 220 8.18 -2.84 -4.66
CA TYR A 220 7.60 -4.14 -5.01
C TYR A 220 6.11 -4.06 -5.35
N THR A 221 5.45 -2.99 -4.90
CA THR A 221 4.00 -2.86 -5.01
C THR A 221 3.55 -1.41 -5.13
N PHE A 222 2.41 -1.22 -5.78
CA PHE A 222 1.75 0.08 -5.89
C PHE A 222 0.24 -0.05 -5.68
N SER A 223 -0.41 1.05 -5.33
CA SER A 223 -1.86 1.20 -5.26
C SER A 223 -2.40 1.57 -6.64
N LEU A 224 -3.55 1.01 -7.01
CA LEU A 224 -4.16 1.26 -8.32
C LEU A 224 -5.61 1.71 -8.18
N SER A 225 -5.94 2.81 -8.85
CA SER A 225 -7.31 3.21 -9.16
C SER A 225 -7.57 2.93 -10.64
N ILE A 226 -8.50 2.03 -10.94
CA ILE A 226 -8.85 1.65 -12.31
C ILE A 226 -10.36 1.72 -12.49
N VAL A 227 -10.80 2.37 -13.56
CA VAL A 227 -12.21 2.45 -13.95
C VAL A 227 -12.40 1.68 -15.25
N ILE A 228 -13.34 0.73 -15.24
CA ILE A 228 -13.71 -0.09 -16.39
C ILE A 228 -15.16 0.21 -16.76
N GLU A 229 -15.41 0.41 -18.05
CA GLU A 229 -16.73 0.65 -18.61
C GLU A 229 -17.07 -0.32 -19.75
N PRO A 230 -18.34 -0.77 -19.88
CA PRO A 230 -19.44 -0.50 -18.95
C PRO A 230 -19.31 -1.28 -17.63
N ARG A 231 -19.88 -0.75 -16.53
CA ARG A 231 -19.84 -1.39 -15.18
C ARG A 231 -20.68 -2.66 -15.07
N ALA A 232 -21.68 -2.82 -15.96
CA ALA A 232 -22.47 -4.01 -16.17
C ALA A 232 -22.74 -4.13 -17.68
N VAL A 233 -22.50 -5.30 -18.28
CA VAL A 233 -22.57 -5.41 -19.74
C VAL A 233 -24.01 -5.56 -20.20
N VAL A 234 -24.42 -4.60 -21.04
CA VAL A 234 -25.54 -4.72 -21.97
C VAL A 234 -24.94 -4.42 -23.36
N TYR A 235 -24.41 -5.45 -24.03
CA TYR A 235 -23.83 -5.47 -25.40
C TYR A 235 -22.46 -4.81 -25.69
N GLU A 236 -21.81 -4.10 -24.78
CA GLU A 236 -20.48 -3.49 -25.04
C GLU A 236 -19.29 -4.29 -24.47
N ILE A 237 -18.16 -4.29 -25.19
CA ILE A 237 -16.90 -4.88 -24.72
C ILE A 237 -16.30 -3.97 -23.63
N PRO A 238 -16.02 -4.50 -22.42
CA PRO A 238 -15.47 -3.71 -21.32
C PRO A 238 -14.07 -3.22 -21.65
N LYS A 239 -13.81 -1.94 -21.37
CA LYS A 239 -12.53 -1.26 -21.59
C LYS A 239 -12.13 -0.44 -20.37
N VAL A 240 -10.83 -0.29 -20.17
CA VAL A 240 -10.28 0.62 -19.16
C VAL A 240 -10.46 2.06 -19.67
N VAL A 241 -11.08 2.92 -18.87
CA VAL A 241 -11.32 4.34 -19.20
C VAL A 241 -10.54 5.30 -18.32
N SER A 242 -10.12 4.85 -17.13
CA SER A 242 -9.21 5.60 -16.26
C SER A 242 -8.27 4.64 -15.56
N LEU A 243 -7.02 5.07 -15.41
CA LEU A 243 -5.94 4.35 -14.74
C LEU A 243 -5.06 5.36 -14.00
N GLU A 244 -4.96 5.20 -12.70
CA GLU A 244 -4.02 5.94 -11.86
C GLU A 244 -3.29 4.96 -10.94
N ALA A 245 -1.97 5.07 -10.88
CA ALA A 245 -1.14 4.30 -9.98
C ALA A 245 -0.44 5.23 -8.99
N TYR A 246 -0.26 4.75 -7.77
CA TYR A 246 0.38 5.48 -6.69
C TYR A 246 1.34 4.58 -5.93
N SER A 247 2.46 5.11 -5.45
CA SER A 247 3.26 4.44 -4.42
C SER A 247 2.39 4.18 -3.18
N LEU A 248 2.85 3.32 -2.27
CA LEU A 248 2.11 3.10 -1.03
C LEU A 248 2.07 4.35 -0.12
N LEU A 249 2.96 5.31 -0.37
CA LEU A 249 2.99 6.61 0.28
C LEU A 249 2.15 7.68 -0.43
N GLY A 250 1.56 7.36 -1.58
CA GLY A 250 0.62 8.23 -2.30
C GLY A 250 1.26 9.09 -3.40
N GLU A 251 2.54 8.88 -3.73
CA GLU A 251 3.17 9.53 -4.88
C GLU A 251 2.56 9.00 -6.17
N ARG A 252 2.16 9.89 -7.10
CA ARG A 252 1.59 9.47 -8.38
C ARG A 252 2.67 8.86 -9.27
N LEU A 253 2.44 7.64 -9.73
CA LEU A 253 3.32 6.92 -10.64
C LEU A 253 2.83 7.07 -12.09
N ASN A 254 3.79 7.15 -13.03
CA ASN A 254 3.48 7.02 -14.45
C ASN A 254 3.03 5.58 -14.72
N ALA A 255 1.77 5.42 -15.11
CA ALA A 255 1.14 4.13 -15.36
C ALA A 255 0.79 3.97 -16.83
N SER A 256 1.03 2.78 -17.36
CA SER A 256 0.53 2.35 -18.67
C SER A 256 -0.21 1.02 -18.54
N TYR A 257 -1.01 0.67 -19.54
CA TYR A 257 -1.70 -0.61 -19.55
C TYR A 257 -1.88 -1.19 -20.95
N ALA A 258 -2.04 -2.52 -20.97
CA ALA A 258 -2.57 -3.27 -22.10
C ALA A 258 -3.71 -4.17 -21.61
N SER A 259 -4.82 -4.23 -22.35
CA SER A 259 -5.99 -5.03 -21.97
C SER A 259 -6.42 -6.00 -23.05
N ARG A 260 -6.96 -7.15 -22.65
CA ARG A 260 -7.56 -8.15 -23.54
C ARG A 260 -8.83 -8.70 -22.93
N PHE A 261 -9.93 -8.67 -23.69
CA PHE A 261 -11.18 -9.31 -23.33
C PHE A 261 -11.25 -10.72 -23.94
N TYR A 262 -11.65 -11.69 -23.15
CA TYR A 262 -11.77 -13.10 -23.54
C TYR A 262 -13.24 -13.50 -23.65
N GLY A 263 -13.55 -14.43 -24.57
CA GLY A 263 -14.91 -14.88 -24.83
C GLY A 263 -15.62 -15.59 -23.66
N ASN A 264 -14.89 -15.88 -22.57
CA ASN A 264 -15.44 -16.40 -21.32
C ASN A 264 -15.89 -15.27 -20.34
N GLY A 265 -15.99 -14.03 -20.81
CA GLY A 265 -16.38 -12.88 -20.00
C GLY A 265 -15.26 -12.31 -19.12
N THR A 266 -14.01 -12.73 -19.29
CA THR A 266 -12.89 -12.19 -18.51
C THR A 266 -12.21 -11.03 -19.23
N LEU A 267 -12.08 -9.87 -18.58
CA LEU A 267 -11.16 -8.80 -18.99
C LEU A 267 -9.83 -8.97 -18.23
N ALA A 268 -8.73 -9.22 -18.94
CA ALA A 268 -7.39 -9.14 -18.35
C ALA A 268 -6.75 -7.79 -18.66
N VAL A 269 -6.20 -7.14 -17.64
CA VAL A 269 -5.48 -5.87 -17.75
C VAL A 269 -4.07 -6.08 -17.21
N ARG A 270 -3.07 -5.84 -18.06
CA ARG A 270 -1.65 -5.73 -17.68
C ARG A 270 -1.37 -4.25 -17.43
N VAL A 271 -0.96 -3.90 -16.23
CA VAL A 271 -0.60 -2.54 -15.83
C VAL A 271 0.89 -2.51 -15.54
N GLU A 272 1.58 -1.47 -15.99
CA GLU A 272 2.97 -1.20 -15.65
C GLU A 272 3.06 0.18 -15.00
N ALA A 273 3.61 0.26 -13.79
CA ALA A 273 3.82 1.51 -13.07
C ALA A 273 5.06 1.41 -12.17
N GLY A 274 5.92 2.43 -12.18
CA GLY A 274 7.14 2.45 -11.35
C GLY A 274 8.11 1.29 -11.64
N GLY A 275 8.12 0.77 -12.88
CA GLY A 275 8.91 -0.42 -13.25
C GLY A 275 8.33 -1.76 -12.77
N ILE A 276 7.17 -1.74 -12.12
CA ILE A 276 6.48 -2.93 -11.60
C ILE A 276 5.32 -3.28 -12.53
N GLU A 277 5.20 -4.56 -12.86
CA GLU A 277 4.12 -5.09 -13.68
C GLU A 277 3.05 -5.78 -12.84
N ARG A 278 1.78 -5.58 -13.22
CA ARG A 278 0.63 -6.26 -12.60
C ARG A 278 -0.34 -6.78 -13.62
N LYS A 279 -0.87 -7.96 -13.33
CA LYS A 279 -1.97 -8.55 -14.09
C LYS A 279 -3.23 -8.61 -13.25
N LEU A 280 -4.27 -7.92 -13.71
CA LEU A 280 -5.59 -7.91 -13.13
C LEU A 280 -6.54 -8.73 -14.00
N ARG A 281 -7.50 -9.38 -13.37
CA ARG A 281 -8.55 -10.13 -14.05
C ARG A 281 -9.89 -9.70 -13.48
N PHE A 282 -10.77 -9.24 -14.35
CA PHE A 282 -12.12 -8.84 -14.01
C PHE A 282 -13.08 -9.83 -14.66
N GLN A 283 -13.92 -10.46 -13.85
CA GLN A 283 -15.01 -11.28 -14.36
C GLN A 283 -16.19 -10.37 -14.64
N VAL A 284 -16.71 -10.44 -15.86
CA VAL A 284 -17.78 -9.57 -16.32
C VAL A 284 -19.02 -10.41 -16.54
N GLU A 285 -20.05 -10.13 -15.74
CA GLU A 285 -21.36 -10.75 -15.87
C GLU A 285 -22.23 -9.93 -16.83
N GLN A 286 -22.84 -10.61 -17.80
CA GLN A 286 -23.87 -10.02 -18.65
C GLN A 286 -25.19 -10.05 -17.90
N LEU A 287 -25.71 -8.87 -17.55
CA LEU A 287 -27.06 -8.74 -17.05
C LEU A 287 -27.97 -8.55 -18.27
N GLY A 288 -28.63 -9.63 -18.69
CA GLY A 288 -29.56 -9.60 -19.83
C GLY A 288 -30.65 -8.55 -19.60
N ARG A 289 -30.70 -7.54 -20.47
CA ARG A 289 -31.80 -6.56 -20.48
C ARG A 289 -32.93 -7.14 -21.32
N MET A 290 -34.09 -7.37 -20.70
CA MET A 290 -35.29 -7.80 -21.41
C MET A 290 -35.96 -6.54 -22.00
N GLU A 291 -35.70 -6.26 -23.27
CA GLU A 291 -36.47 -5.25 -24.01
C GLU A 291 -37.77 -5.89 -24.50
N VAL A 292 -38.89 -5.29 -24.10
CA VAL A 292 -40.24 -5.74 -24.46
C VAL A 292 -40.96 -4.56 -25.10
N TYR A 293 -41.52 -4.77 -26.28
CA TYR A 293 -42.46 -3.84 -26.89
C TYR A 293 -43.66 -4.60 -27.44
N ALA A 294 -44.82 -3.96 -27.45
CA ALA A 294 -46.06 -4.57 -27.90
C ALA A 294 -46.71 -3.73 -28.99
N THR A 295 -47.20 -4.39 -30.03
CA THR A 295 -48.08 -3.79 -31.04
C THR A 295 -49.49 -4.30 -30.82
N ILE A 296 -50.46 -3.39 -30.81
CA ILE A 296 -51.88 -3.71 -30.60
C ILE A 296 -52.64 -3.34 -31.88
N ALA A 297 -53.36 -4.31 -32.44
CA ALA A 297 -54.30 -4.09 -33.53
C ALA A 297 -55.71 -4.46 -33.06
N SER A 298 -56.67 -3.55 -33.23
CA SER A 298 -58.08 -3.81 -32.93
C SER A 298 -58.86 -3.89 -34.24
N GLU A 299 -59.39 -5.08 -34.51
CA GLU A 299 -60.32 -5.34 -35.58
C GLU A 299 -61.74 -5.50 -35.01
N LYS A 300 -62.74 -5.51 -35.89
CA LYS A 300 -64.14 -5.61 -35.51
C LYS A 300 -64.41 -6.94 -34.77
N GLY A 301 -64.41 -6.90 -33.45
CA GLY A 301 -64.68 -8.06 -32.60
C GLY A 301 -63.45 -8.70 -31.96
N LEU A 302 -62.24 -8.23 -32.28
CA LEU A 302 -60.98 -8.86 -31.91
C LEU A 302 -59.90 -7.83 -31.58
N LEU A 303 -59.18 -8.07 -30.47
CA LEU A 303 -57.95 -7.37 -30.13
C LEU A 303 -56.79 -8.34 -30.28
N ASN A 304 -55.83 -8.00 -31.15
CA ASN A 304 -54.64 -8.78 -31.38
C ASN A 304 -53.43 -8.04 -30.78
N VAL A 305 -52.81 -8.64 -29.77
CA VAL A 305 -51.62 -8.11 -29.12
C VAL A 305 -50.44 -8.98 -29.51
N THR A 306 -49.48 -8.38 -30.19
CA THR A 306 -48.20 -9.02 -30.49
C THR A 306 -47.14 -8.40 -29.60
N VAL A 307 -46.50 -9.23 -28.77
CA VAL A 307 -45.42 -8.85 -27.85
C VAL A 307 -44.11 -9.36 -28.43
N TYR A 308 -43.16 -8.46 -28.61
CA TYR A 308 -41.81 -8.80 -29.03
C TYR A 308 -40.89 -8.79 -27.81
N VAL A 309 -40.11 -9.86 -27.66
CA VAL A 309 -39.16 -10.03 -26.56
C VAL A 309 -37.79 -10.24 -27.17
N SER A 310 -36.78 -9.50 -26.68
CA SER A 310 -35.39 -9.66 -27.12
C SER A 310 -34.95 -11.14 -27.06
N PRO A 311 -34.25 -11.69 -28.08
CA PRO A 311 -33.88 -13.11 -28.19
C PRO A 311 -33.00 -13.66 -27.05
N SER A 312 -32.49 -12.78 -26.18
CA SER A 312 -31.53 -13.12 -25.13
C SER A 312 -32.15 -13.82 -23.90
N SER A 313 -33.46 -14.06 -23.86
CA SER A 313 -34.13 -14.76 -22.74
C SER A 313 -34.51 -16.21 -23.09
N ALA A 314 -34.22 -17.13 -22.17
CA ALA A 314 -34.81 -18.47 -22.16
C ALA A 314 -36.34 -18.35 -22.22
N ASP A 315 -36.93 -18.99 -23.24
CA ASP A 315 -38.35 -19.03 -23.64
C ASP A 315 -39.36 -18.50 -22.57
N PRO A 316 -39.58 -17.17 -22.49
CA PRO A 316 -40.38 -16.59 -21.40
C PRO A 316 -41.88 -16.90 -21.55
N GLU A 317 -42.56 -17.04 -20.42
CA GLU A 317 -44.04 -17.05 -20.40
C GLU A 317 -44.55 -15.61 -20.55
N VAL A 318 -45.35 -15.35 -21.60
CA VAL A 318 -45.93 -14.03 -21.87
C VAL A 318 -47.43 -14.04 -21.60
N VAL A 319 -47.87 -13.17 -20.69
CA VAL A 319 -49.29 -12.99 -20.32
C VAL A 319 -49.71 -11.55 -20.58
N VAL A 320 -50.83 -11.36 -21.28
CA VAL A 320 -51.46 -10.05 -21.53
C VAL A 320 -52.64 -9.89 -20.59
N VAL A 321 -52.63 -8.85 -19.75
CA VAL A 321 -53.74 -8.55 -18.82
C VAL A 321 -54.60 -7.42 -19.39
N LEU A 322 -55.86 -7.72 -19.70
CA LEU A 322 -56.83 -6.75 -20.21
C LEU A 322 -58.03 -6.70 -19.27
N ALA A 323 -58.35 -5.51 -18.73
CA ALA A 323 -59.48 -5.31 -17.81
C ALA A 323 -59.53 -6.34 -16.64
N GLY A 324 -58.37 -6.70 -16.08
CA GLY A 324 -58.24 -7.65 -14.99
C GLY A 324 -58.35 -9.13 -15.38
N LYS A 325 -58.46 -9.46 -16.67
CA LYS A 325 -58.40 -10.84 -17.18
C LYS A 325 -57.06 -11.12 -17.84
N GLU A 326 -56.49 -12.28 -17.53
CA GLU A 326 -55.23 -12.74 -18.10
C GLU A 326 -55.45 -13.54 -19.39
N HIS A 327 -54.65 -13.24 -20.40
CA HIS A 327 -54.65 -13.92 -21.69
C HIS A 327 -53.23 -14.40 -21.99
N LYS A 328 -53.02 -15.73 -22.01
CA LYS A 328 -51.72 -16.31 -22.36
C LYS A 328 -51.40 -16.06 -23.83
N ALA A 329 -50.23 -15.50 -24.11
CA ALA A 329 -49.75 -15.31 -25.47
C ALA A 329 -49.01 -16.56 -25.95
N VAL A 330 -49.23 -16.93 -27.21
CA VAL A 330 -48.60 -18.10 -27.83
C VAL A 330 -47.41 -17.64 -28.67
N ARG A 331 -46.26 -18.29 -28.50
CA ARG A 331 -45.08 -18.04 -29.32
C ARG A 331 -45.35 -18.45 -30.76
N PHE A 332 -45.14 -17.53 -31.71
CA PHE A 332 -45.34 -17.81 -33.13
C PHE A 332 -44.12 -17.46 -33.99
N ARG A 333 -43.13 -16.77 -33.39
CA ARG A 333 -41.77 -16.58 -33.93
C ARG A 333 -40.77 -16.67 -32.79
N GLU A 334 -39.49 -16.73 -33.15
CA GLU A 334 -38.39 -16.82 -32.19
C GLU A 334 -38.40 -15.67 -31.17
N ASP A 335 -38.83 -14.48 -31.58
CA ASP A 335 -38.83 -13.23 -30.81
C ASP A 335 -40.24 -12.67 -30.55
N ALA A 336 -41.30 -13.39 -30.92
CA ALA A 336 -42.67 -12.83 -30.89
C ALA A 336 -43.74 -13.79 -30.36
N TYR A 337 -44.58 -13.23 -29.49
CA TYR A 337 -45.71 -13.88 -28.83
C TYR A 337 -47.01 -13.17 -29.20
N ARG A 338 -48.09 -13.93 -29.42
CA ARG A 338 -49.39 -13.38 -29.83
C ARG A 338 -50.50 -13.80 -28.87
N ALA A 339 -51.24 -12.82 -28.36
CA ALA A 339 -52.51 -13.03 -27.67
C ALA A 339 -53.66 -12.46 -28.52
N VAL A 340 -54.69 -13.26 -28.74
CA VAL A 340 -55.92 -12.84 -29.41
C VAL A 340 -57.04 -12.80 -28.38
N VAL A 341 -57.68 -11.65 -28.23
CA VAL A 341 -58.76 -11.43 -27.27
C VAL A 341 -60.04 -11.08 -28.02
N GLU A 342 -61.07 -11.90 -27.90
CA GLU A 342 -62.38 -11.60 -28.48
C GLU A 342 -63.09 -10.52 -27.65
N HIS A 343 -63.57 -9.46 -28.31
CA HIS A 343 -64.39 -8.42 -27.69
C HIS A 343 -65.67 -8.20 -28.48
N GLY A 344 -66.84 -8.35 -27.85
CA GLY A 344 -68.12 -8.28 -28.55
C GLY A 344 -68.47 -6.87 -29.05
N LEU A 345 -69.01 -6.77 -30.26
CA LEU A 345 -69.71 -5.57 -30.76
C LEU A 345 -71.14 -5.40 -30.21
N ARG A 346 -71.49 -6.13 -29.15
CA ARG A 346 -72.75 -6.00 -28.42
C ARG A 346 -72.48 -6.23 -26.94
N GLY A 347 -72.53 -5.17 -26.14
CA GLY A 347 -72.50 -5.25 -24.68
C GLY A 347 -71.59 -4.22 -24.07
N ARG A 348 -72.14 -3.42 -23.13
CA ARG A 348 -71.49 -2.30 -22.43
C ARG A 348 -70.13 -2.69 -21.83
N PHE A 349 -69.15 -1.81 -21.98
CA PHE A 349 -67.97 -1.75 -21.12
C PHE A 349 -68.42 -1.51 -19.67
N PRO A 350 -67.89 -2.24 -18.67
CA PRO A 350 -67.77 -1.75 -17.30
C PRO A 350 -66.71 -0.65 -17.21
#